data_AF-A0A392QEG2-F1
#
_entry.id   AF-A0A392QEG2-F1
#
_cell.length_a   1.000
_cell.length_b   1.000
_cell.length_c   1.000
_cell.angle_alpha   90.00
_cell.angle_beta   90.00
_cell.angle_gamma   90.00
#
_symmetry.space_group_name_H-M   'P 1'
#
loop_
_entity.id
_entity.type
_entity.pdbx_description
1 polymer ?
#
loop_
_entity_poly.entity_id
_entity_poly.type
_entity_poly.pdbx_seq_one_letter_code
_entity_poly.pdbx_strand_id
1 'polypeptide(L)'
;VAAQTIKSCLDELPGFPRTQIGFATFDSTIHFYNLKSTLTQPQMWVVSDLDDIFIPLPDDLLVNLSESRSVVEAFLDSLPTMFQDNVNLESAFGPALKAAFMVMVLFIIITFYGDFF
;
A
#
# COMPACT_ATOMS: atom_id res chain seq x y z
N VAL A 1 -6.08 12.78 -10.47
CA VAL A 1 -4.85 13.64 -10.52
C VAL A 1 -3.71 13.00 -9.73
N ALA A 2 -3.84 12.76 -8.42
CA ALA A 2 -2.77 12.18 -7.60
C ALA A 2 -2.21 10.85 -8.16
N ALA A 3 -3.07 9.88 -8.50
CA ALA A 3 -2.63 8.57 -9.01
C ALA A 3 -1.79 8.69 -10.30
N GLN A 4 -2.20 9.56 -11.23
CA GLN A 4 -1.46 9.82 -12.47
C GLN A 4 -0.10 10.46 -12.20
N THR A 5 -0.02 11.41 -11.25
CA THR A 5 1.23 12.04 -10.85
C THR A 5 2.18 11.04 -10.20
N ILE A 6 1.67 10.18 -9.31
CA ILE A 6 2.47 9.11 -8.70
C ILE A 6 3.03 8.20 -9.80
N LYS A 7 2.18 7.80 -10.77
CA LYS A 7 2.58 6.96 -11.89
C LYS A 7 3.71 7.57 -12.72
N SER A 8 3.64 8.87 -13.03
CA SER A 8 4.71 9.54 -13.78
C SER A 8 6.03 9.68 -13.02
N CYS A 9 6.00 9.66 -11.69
CA CYS A 9 7.19 9.83 -10.85
C CYS A 9 7.85 8.50 -10.45
N LEU A 10 7.28 7.33 -10.80
CA LEU A 10 7.80 6.02 -10.38
C LEU A 10 9.27 5.80 -10.79
N ASP A 11 9.67 6.31 -11.96
CA ASP A 11 11.04 6.19 -12.48
C ASP A 11 12.04 7.14 -11.82
N GLU A 12 11.53 8.18 -11.14
CA GLU A 12 12.35 9.18 -10.45
C GLU A 12 12.67 8.78 -9.00
N LEU A 13 12.04 7.70 -8.50
CA LEU A 13 12.22 7.26 -7.12
C LEU A 13 13.65 6.75 -6.88
N PRO A 14 14.35 7.24 -5.84
CA PRO A 14 15.68 6.76 -5.51
C PRO A 14 15.64 5.32 -4.96
N GLY A 15 16.79 4.65 -5.01
CA GLY A 15 16.96 3.32 -4.41
C GLY A 15 16.78 2.14 -5.36
N PHE A 16 16.63 2.38 -6.67
CA PHE A 16 16.62 1.32 -7.68
C PHE A 16 17.85 0.39 -7.55
N PRO A 17 17.70 -0.94 -7.65
CA PRO A 17 16.45 -1.71 -7.88
C PRO A 17 15.74 -2.16 -6.58
N ARG A 18 16.15 -1.69 -5.41
CA ARG A 18 15.65 -2.16 -4.11
C ARG A 18 14.47 -1.37 -3.55
N THR A 19 14.00 -0.36 -4.27
CA THR A 19 12.88 0.50 -3.85
C THR A 19 11.64 -0.34 -3.54
N GLN A 20 11.21 -0.28 -2.27
CA GLN A 20 9.96 -0.88 -1.82
C GLN A 20 8.85 0.17 -1.87
N ILE A 21 7.67 -0.23 -2.33
CA ILE A 21 6.49 0.62 -2.37
C ILE A 21 5.28 -0.14 -1.84
N GLY A 22 4.39 0.58 -1.16
CA GLY A 22 3.10 0.08 -0.74
C GLY A 22 2.07 1.19 -0.87
N PHE A 23 0.81 0.79 -1.02
CA PHE A 23 -0.30 1.71 -1.14
C PHE A 23 -1.34 1.40 -0.09
N ALA A 24 -1.94 2.45 0.45
CA ALA A 24 -3.12 2.37 1.27
C ALA A 24 -4.04 3.56 0.95
N THR A 25 -5.36 3.33 0.99
CA THR A 25 -6.37 4.39 0.97
C THR A 25 -7.21 4.30 2.23
N PHE A 26 -7.96 5.35 2.54
CA PHE A 26 -8.84 5.35 3.71
C PHE A 26 -10.09 6.19 3.46
N ASP A 27 -11.19 5.77 4.09
CA ASP A 27 -12.45 6.48 4.26
C ASP A 27 -12.95 6.25 5.70
N SER A 28 -14.14 5.69 5.98
CA SER A 28 -14.46 5.12 7.31
C SER A 28 -13.63 3.88 7.66
N THR A 29 -12.94 3.28 6.69
CA THR A 29 -12.12 2.09 6.86
C THR A 29 -10.75 2.28 6.20
N ILE A 30 -9.80 1.37 6.45
CA ILE A 30 -8.48 1.40 5.82
C ILE A 30 -8.43 0.32 4.74
N HIS A 31 -7.93 0.66 3.56
CA HIS A 31 -7.74 -0.27 2.45
C HIS A 31 -6.25 -0.43 2.16
N PHE A 32 -5.73 -1.63 2.36
CA PHE A 32 -4.39 -2.02 1.95
C PHE A 32 -4.41 -2.72 0.59
N TYR A 33 -3.34 -2.58 -0.18
CA TYR A 33 -3.25 -3.20 -1.51
C TYR A 33 -2.04 -4.12 -1.60
N ASN A 34 -2.30 -5.40 -1.84
CA ASN A 34 -1.27 -6.36 -2.21
C ASN A 34 -1.04 -6.28 -3.72
N LEU A 35 0.21 -5.97 -4.08
CA LEU A 35 0.65 -5.69 -5.44
C LEU A 35 1.77 -6.61 -5.90
N LYS A 36 1.87 -7.82 -5.32
CA LYS A 36 2.91 -8.79 -5.71
C LYS A 36 2.91 -9.02 -7.22
N SER A 37 4.10 -9.14 -7.80
CA SER A 37 4.31 -9.41 -9.23
C SER A 37 3.68 -10.73 -9.72
N THR A 38 3.39 -11.66 -8.81
CA THR A 38 2.67 -12.91 -9.09
C THR A 38 1.18 -12.72 -9.32
N LEU A 39 0.63 -11.55 -8.97
CA LEU A 39 -0.78 -11.24 -9.14
C LEU A 39 -1.03 -10.62 -10.51
N THR A 40 -2.10 -11.06 -11.16
CA THR A 40 -2.60 -10.44 -12.40
C THR A 40 -3.38 -9.16 -12.15
N GLN A 41 -3.89 -8.98 -10.94
CA GLN A 41 -4.68 -7.82 -10.49
C GLN A 41 -4.40 -7.52 -9.01
N PRO A 42 -4.48 -6.25 -8.59
CA PRO A 42 -4.29 -5.87 -7.19
C PRO A 42 -5.34 -6.51 -6.29
N GLN A 43 -4.93 -6.98 -5.11
CA GLN A 43 -5.85 -7.47 -4.08
C GLN A 43 -6.03 -6.41 -2.99
N MET A 44 -7.26 -5.98 -2.75
CA MET A 44 -7.60 -5.02 -1.71
C MET A 44 -7.97 -5.72 -0.40
N TRP A 45 -7.38 -5.29 0.70
CA TRP A 45 -7.63 -5.77 2.05
C TRP A 45 -8.26 -4.64 2.86
N VAL A 46 -9.47 -4.87 3.38
CA VAL A 46 -10.24 -3.85 4.12
C VAL A 46 -10.11 -4.11 5.62
N VAL A 47 -9.69 -3.08 6.36
CA VAL A 47 -9.63 -3.07 7.82
C VAL A 47 -10.69 -2.09 8.33
N SER A 48 -11.77 -2.64 8.87
CA SER A 48 -12.89 -1.89 9.43
C SER A 48 -12.84 -1.71 10.94
N ASP A 49 -12.08 -2.55 11.66
CA ASP A 49 -11.82 -2.36 13.08
C ASP A 49 -10.64 -1.39 13.26
N LEU A 50 -10.97 -0.18 13.69
CA LEU A 50 -10.01 0.92 13.83
C LEU A 50 -9.47 1.05 15.26
N ASP A 51 -10.09 0.36 16.23
CA ASP A 51 -9.65 0.34 17.62
C ASP A 51 -8.51 -0.69 17.78
N ASP A 52 -8.62 -1.84 17.11
CA ASP A 52 -7.60 -2.89 17.05
C ASP A 52 -7.09 -3.13 15.61
N ILE A 53 -6.32 -2.17 15.12
CA ILE A 53 -5.73 -2.23 13.78
C ILE A 53 -4.72 -3.37 13.70
N PHE A 54 -5.05 -4.41 12.94
CA PHE A 54 -4.11 -5.45 12.54
C PHE A 54 -3.50 -5.12 11.17
N ILE A 55 -2.20 -5.33 11.05
CA ILE A 55 -1.47 -5.19 9.79
C ILE A 55 -1.33 -6.59 9.17
N PRO A 56 -1.98 -6.90 8.03
CA PRO A 56 -1.68 -8.13 7.29
C PRO A 56 -0.18 -8.14 6.92
N LEU A 57 0.44 -9.32 6.84
CA LEU A 57 1.90 -9.52 6.77
C LEU A 57 2.61 -8.47 5.88
N PRO A 58 3.71 -7.82 6.34
CA PRO A 58 4.38 -6.75 5.60
C PRO A 58 4.88 -7.13 4.22
N ASP A 59 5.29 -8.39 4.05
CA ASP A 59 5.76 -8.95 2.77
C ASP A 59 4.68 -8.92 1.68
N ASP A 60 3.40 -8.79 2.08
CA ASP A 60 2.27 -8.65 1.18
C ASP A 60 1.90 -7.19 0.89
N LEU A 61 2.38 -6.25 1.70
CA LEU A 61 2.02 -4.83 1.65
C LEU A 61 3.09 -3.94 1.00
N LEU A 62 4.36 -4.28 1.21
CA LEU A 62 5.49 -3.61 0.59
C LEU A 62 6.07 -4.54 -0.47
N VAL A 63 6.10 -4.06 -1.71
CA VAL A 63 6.61 -4.83 -2.84
C VAL A 63 7.79 -4.12 -3.48
N ASN A 64 8.69 -4.92 -4.08
CA ASN A 64 9.74 -4.36 -4.91
C ASN A 64 9.12 -3.71 -6.16
N LEU A 65 9.34 -2.41 -6.33
CA LEU A 65 8.78 -1.63 -7.44
C LEU A 65 9.26 -2.15 -8.80
N SER A 66 10.52 -2.59 -8.90
CA SER A 66 11.07 -3.08 -10.17
C SER A 66 10.44 -4.41 -10.60
N GLU A 67 10.13 -5.28 -9.64
CA GLU A 67 9.49 -6.58 -9.91
C GLU A 67 7.99 -6.44 -10.15
N SER A 68 7.33 -5.52 -9.45
CA SER A 68 5.87 -5.38 -9.43
C SER A 68 5.36 -4.22 -10.29
N ARG A 69 6.21 -3.68 -11.18
CA ARG A 69 5.94 -2.46 -11.95
C ARG A 69 4.60 -2.49 -12.70
N SER A 70 4.32 -3.59 -13.41
CA SER A 70 3.09 -3.74 -14.20
C SER A 70 1.82 -3.69 -13.34
N VAL A 71 1.84 -4.37 -12.19
CA VAL A 71 0.71 -4.42 -11.26
C VAL A 71 0.49 -3.06 -10.58
N VAL A 72 1.57 -2.37 -10.20
CA VAL A 72 1.53 -1.02 -9.63
C VAL A 72 0.93 -0.02 -10.63
N GLU A 73 1.35 -0.04 -11.89
CA GLU A 73 0.81 0.86 -12.91
C GLU A 73 -0.67 0.59 -13.19
N ALA A 74 -1.08 -0.68 -13.31
CA ALA A 74 -2.48 -1.06 -13.50
C ALA A 74 -3.36 -0.64 -12.31
N PHE A 75 -2.82 -0.73 -11.09
CA PHE A 75 -3.47 -0.23 -9.89
C PHE A 75 -3.64 1.30 -9.94
N LEU A 76 -2.59 2.06 -10.28
CA LEU A 76 -2.66 3.52 -10.36
C LEU A 76 -3.62 4.01 -11.45
N ASP A 77 -3.77 3.27 -12.55
CA ASP A 77 -4.74 3.57 -13.60
C ASP A 77 -6.20 3.33 -13.15
N SER A 78 -6.43 2.34 -12.28
CA SER A 78 -7.76 1.97 -11.80
C SER A 78 -8.18 2.67 -10.50
N LEU A 79 -7.24 3.18 -9.70
CA LEU A 79 -7.52 3.83 -8.42
C LEU A 79 -8.55 4.98 -8.51
N PRO A 80 -8.53 5.88 -9.51
CA PRO A 80 -9.52 6.95 -9.61
C PRO A 80 -10.96 6.46 -9.81
N THR A 81 -11.15 5.33 -10.50
CA THR A 81 -12.48 4.79 -10.79
C THR A 81 -12.99 3.90 -9.65
N MET A 82 -12.11 3.29 -8.86
CA MET A 82 -12.47 2.42 -7.72
C MET A 82 -13.40 3.10 -6.69
N PHE A 83 -13.27 4.42 -6.51
CA PHE A 83 -14.00 5.16 -5.48
C PHE A 83 -14.87 6.28 -6.06
N GLN A 84 -15.14 6.26 -7.38
CA GLN A 84 -15.82 7.36 -8.06
C GLN A 84 -17.23 7.63 -7.51
N ASP A 85 -17.92 6.58 -7.08
CA ASP A 85 -19.28 6.66 -6.52
C ASP A 85 -19.30 6.51 -4.98
N ASN A 86 -18.14 6.62 -4.32
CA ASN A 86 -18.06 6.53 -2.86
C ASN A 86 -18.71 7.77 -2.22
N VAL A 87 -19.77 7.56 -1.45
CA VAL A 87 -20.53 8.60 -0.73
C VAL A 87 -20.14 8.70 0.75
N ASN A 88 -19.15 7.93 1.18
CA ASN A 88 -18.66 7.94 2.56
C ASN A 88 -17.98 9.27 2.89
N LEU A 89 -18.44 9.92 3.95
CA LEU A 89 -17.94 11.22 4.42
C LEU A 89 -17.02 11.08 5.65
N GLU A 90 -16.92 9.88 6.20
CA GLU A 90 -16.08 9.61 7.37
C GLU A 90 -14.61 9.49 6.97
N SER A 91 -13.73 9.71 7.95
CA SER A 91 -12.29 9.72 7.74
C SER A 91 -11.56 9.08 8.91
N ALA A 92 -11.04 7.88 8.66
CA ALA A 92 -10.20 7.08 9.54
C ALA A 92 -8.74 7.57 9.51
N PHE A 93 -8.51 8.89 9.39
CA PHE A 93 -7.17 9.46 9.22
C PHE A 93 -6.19 9.06 10.34
N GLY A 94 -6.61 9.17 11.61
CA GLY A 94 -5.79 8.80 12.76
C GLY A 94 -5.39 7.31 12.73
N PRO A 95 -6.37 6.41 12.64
CA PRO A 95 -6.13 4.98 12.42
C PRO A 95 -5.23 4.68 11.21
N ALA A 96 -5.49 5.29 10.05
CA ALA A 96 -4.70 5.10 8.83
C ALA A 96 -3.24 5.50 9.02
N LEU A 97 -2.98 6.62 9.72
CA LEU A 97 -1.63 7.07 10.04
C LEU A 97 -0.92 6.10 11.00
N LYS A 98 -1.62 5.62 12.03
CA LYS A 98 -1.11 4.59 12.96
C LYS A 98 -0.77 3.32 12.19
N ALA A 99 -1.61 2.91 11.24
CA ALA A 99 -1.42 1.72 10.43
C ALA A 99 -0.19 1.86 9.51
N ALA A 100 -0.03 2.99 8.83
CA ALA A 100 1.15 3.29 8.01
C ALA A 100 2.45 3.27 8.85
N PHE A 101 2.41 3.83 10.07
CA PHE A 101 3.53 3.75 11.00
C PHE A 101 3.86 2.30 11.38
N MET A 102 2.85 1.48 11.72
CA MET A 102 3.04 0.07 12.07
C MET A 102 3.65 -0.73 10.91
N VAL A 103 3.21 -0.50 9.67
CA VAL A 103 3.79 -1.13 8.46
C VAL A 103 5.27 -0.78 8.33
N MET A 104 5.64 0.50 8.45
CA MET A 104 7.04 0.92 8.34
C MET A 104 7.91 0.34 9.46
N VAL A 105 7.42 0.35 10.71
CA VAL A 105 8.15 -0.22 11.85
C VAL A 105 8.35 -1.73 11.66
N LEU A 106 7.31 -2.46 11.27
CA LEU A 106 7.39 -3.91 11.10
C LEU A 106 8.33 -4.27 9.94
N PHE A 107 8.30 -3.51 8.84
CA PHE A 107 9.25 -3.68 7.74
C PHE A 107 10.72 -3.48 8.17
N ILE A 108 11.00 -2.45 8.97
CA ILE A 108 12.33 -2.22 9.52
C ILE A 108 12.73 -3.38 10.43
N ILE A 109 11.84 -3.82 11.33
CA ILE A 109 12.14 -4.94 12.24
C ILE A 109 12.46 -6.21 11.44
N ILE A 110 11.65 -6.57 10.45
CA ILE A 110 11.88 -7.77 9.63
C ILE A 110 13.17 -7.64 8.84
N THR A 111 13.42 -6.50 8.19
CA THR A 111 14.60 -6.31 7.35
C THR A 111 15.92 -6.29 8.16
N PHE A 112 15.90 -5.77 9.39
CA PHE A 112 17.13 -5.61 10.19
C PHE A 112 17.32 -6.68 11.28
N TYR A 113 16.24 -7.31 11.74
CA TYR A 113 16.27 -8.31 12.81
C TYR A 113 15.78 -9.70 12.37
N GLY A 114 15.19 -9.83 11.18
CA GLY A 114 14.77 -11.11 10.62
C GLY A 114 15.95 -12.06 10.31
N ASP A 115 17.16 -11.54 10.12
CA ASP A 115 18.39 -12.34 9.94
C ASP A 115 18.85 -13.07 11.23
N PHE A 116 18.16 -12.89 12.36
CA PHE A 116 18.51 -13.50 13.66
C PHE A 116 17.62 -14.69 14.06
N PHE A 117 16.74 -15.17 13.18
CA PHE A 117 15.91 -16.36 13.42
C PHE A 117 15.96 -17.37 12.27
#